data_AF-A0A2V6FBB6-F1
#
_entry.id   AF-A0A2V6FBB6-F1
#
_cell.length_a   1.000
_cell.length_b   1.000
_cell.length_c   1.000
_cell.angle_alpha   90.00
_cell.angle_beta   90.00
_cell.angle_gamma   90.00
#
_symmetry.space_group_name_H-M   'P 1'
#
loop_
_entity.id
_entity.type
_entity.pdbx_description
1 polymer ?
#
loop_
_entity_poly.entity_id
_entity_poly.type
_entity_poly.pdbx_seq_one_letter_code
_entity_poly.pdbx_strand_id
1 'polypeptide(L)' 'MFWFDYGPNGGCRAPQSWKLFCRRGESWKPVENTSGFGTQLDRYNRSTFRRVETTRLRIEVQLQPNYSGSILEWKILEEE' A
#
# COMPACT_ATOMS: atom_id res chain seq x y z
N MET A 1 2.81 -5.22 -2.90
CA MET A 1 2.69 -4.98 -1.44
C MET A 1 2.55 -6.30 -0.71
N PHE A 2 3.33 -6.54 0.35
CA PHE A 2 3.24 -7.72 1.20
C PHE A 2 2.84 -7.28 2.60
N TRP A 3 1.67 -7.70 3.06
CA TRP A 3 1.15 -7.38 4.39
C TRP A 3 1.54 -8.44 5.41
N PHE A 4 1.77 -8.02 6.63
CA PHE A 4 1.96 -8.92 7.77
C PHE A 4 0.69 -8.92 8.60
N ASP A 5 0.38 -10.02 9.28
CA ASP A 5 -0.71 -10.11 10.25
C ASP A 5 -0.23 -10.94 11.42
N TYR A 6 -0.36 -10.38 12.62
CA TYR A 6 0.01 -11.05 13.87
C TYR A 6 -1.17 -10.99 14.85
N GLY A 7 -2.37 -11.27 14.36
CA GLY A 7 -3.56 -11.44 15.20
C GLY A 7 -3.69 -12.86 15.77
N PRO A 8 -4.42 -13.04 16.89
CA PRO A 8 -5.05 -12.02 17.73
C PRO A 8 -4.12 -11.41 18.79
N ASN A 9 -3.03 -12.09 19.16
CA ASN A 9 -2.20 -11.72 20.33
C ASN A 9 -1.24 -10.55 20.07
N GLY A 10 -0.91 -10.25 18.82
CA GLY A 10 0.03 -9.21 18.44
C GLY A 10 -0.58 -7.88 18.02
N GLY A 11 -1.90 -7.79 17.92
CA GLY A 11 -2.61 -6.53 17.68
C GLY A 11 -2.46 -5.90 16.29
N CYS A 12 -1.75 -6.55 15.34
CA CYS A 12 -1.58 -6.06 13.97
C CYS A 12 -2.32 -6.93 12.96
N ARG A 13 -3.03 -6.30 12.02
CA ARG A 13 -3.75 -6.94 10.92
C ARG A 13 -3.36 -6.33 9.58
N ALA A 14 -3.56 -7.06 8.49
CA ALA A 14 -3.62 -6.42 7.18
C ALA A 14 -4.72 -5.33 7.17
N PRO A 15 -4.49 -4.18 6.51
CA PRO A 15 -5.45 -3.09 6.53
C PRO A 15 -6.75 -3.47 5.81
N GLN A 16 -7.82 -2.71 6.06
CA GLN A 16 -9.07 -2.83 5.32
C GLN A 16 -8.89 -2.40 3.86
N SER A 17 -8.15 -1.31 3.65
CA SER A 17 -7.82 -0.81 2.31
C SER A 17 -6.59 0.09 2.37
N TRP A 18 -6.04 0.41 1.20
CA TRP A 18 -4.94 1.35 1.08
C TRP A 18 -4.96 2.06 -0.27
N LYS A 19 -4.32 3.22 -0.34
CA LYS A 19 -4.18 4.05 -1.55
C LYS A 19 -2.72 4.43 -1.75
N LEU A 20 -2.30 4.59 -3.00
CA LEU A 20 -0.96 5.07 -3.37
C LEU A 20 -1.02 6.52 -3.84
N PHE A 21 -0.06 7.30 -3.36
CA PHE A 21 0.12 8.69 -3.69
C PHE A 21 1.53 8.92 -4.22
N CYS A 22 1.65 9.87 -5.13
CA CYS A 22 2.92 10.38 -5.62
C CYS A 22 3.10 11.83 -5.20
N ARG A 23 4.36 12.24 -5.09
CA ARG A 23 4.71 13.61 -4.76
C ARG A 23 4.67 14.49 -6.02
N ARG A 24 4.04 15.65 -5.90
CA ARG A 24 3.92 16.69 -6.93
C ARG A 24 4.17 18.07 -6.31
N GLY A 25 5.32 18.69 -6.58
CA GLY A 25 5.69 19.99 -6.00
C GLY A 25 5.76 19.93 -4.48
N GLU A 26 4.78 20.52 -3.77
CA GLU A 26 4.58 20.45 -2.31
C GLU A 26 3.40 19.58 -1.81
N SER A 27 2.60 19.08 -2.74
CA SER A 27 1.45 18.23 -2.44
C SER A 27 1.68 16.73 -2.67
N TRP A 28 0.82 15.93 -2.05
CA TRP A 28 0.60 14.52 -2.37
C TRP A 28 -0.65 14.40 -3.25
N LYS A 29 -0.56 13.64 -4.34
CA LYS A 29 -1.68 13.39 -5.25
C LYS A 29 -1.87 11.89 -5.43
N PRO A 30 -3.13 11.39 -5.44
CA PRO A 30 -3.37 9.97 -5.68
C PRO A 30 -2.88 9.60 -7.08
N VAL A 31 -2.37 8.38 -7.24
CA VAL A 31 -2.08 7.85 -8.58
C VAL A 31 -3.39 7.44 -9.27
N GLU A 32 -3.40 7.48 -10.60
CA GLU A 32 -4.59 7.23 -11.42
C GLU A 32 -4.60 5.82 -12.01
N ASN A 33 -5.76 5.38 -12.52
CA ASN A 33 -5.97 4.07 -13.17
C ASN A 33 -5.46 2.89 -12.32
N THR A 34 -5.83 2.88 -11.03
CA THR A 34 -5.38 1.90 -10.06
C THR A 34 -6.10 0.57 -10.19
N SER A 35 -5.36 -0.53 -10.05
CA SER A 35 -5.92 -1.88 -9.90
C SER A 35 -5.03 -2.75 -9.00
N GLY A 36 -5.58 -3.81 -8.41
CA GLY A 36 -4.80 -4.78 -7.62
C GLY A 36 -4.32 -4.29 -6.25
N PHE A 37 -4.98 -3.31 -5.65
CA PHE A 37 -4.68 -2.77 -4.31
C PHE A 37 -5.20 -3.70 -3.19
N GLY A 38 -4.87 -4.99 -3.29
CA GLY A 38 -5.30 -6.04 -2.38
C GLY A 38 -4.60 -6.00 -1.02
N THR A 39 -5.18 -6.75 -0.07
CA THR A 39 -4.70 -6.89 1.31
C THR A 39 -4.53 -8.36 1.72
N GLN A 40 -4.42 -9.27 0.75
CA GLN A 40 -4.22 -10.69 1.00
C GLN A 40 -2.87 -10.96 1.69
N LEU A 41 -2.88 -11.93 2.59
CA LEU A 41 -1.71 -12.41 3.33
C LEU A 41 -0.92 -13.45 2.53
N ASP A 42 0.30 -13.71 2.99
CA ASP A 42 1.21 -14.75 2.48
C ASP A 42 1.56 -14.62 0.99
N ARG A 43 1.47 -13.39 0.45
CA ARG A 43 1.83 -13.09 -0.93
C ARG A 43 2.09 -11.60 -1.15
N TYR A 44 2.75 -11.31 -2.28
CA TYR A 44 2.68 -9.98 -2.85
C TYR A 44 1.32 -9.75 -3.52
N ASN A 45 0.64 -8.71 -3.07
CA ASN A 45 -0.47 -8.07 -3.77
C ASN A 45 0.14 -7.22 -4.89
N ARG A 46 0.00 -7.65 -6.14
CA ARG A 46 0.45 -6.88 -7.32
C ARG A 46 -0.56 -5.80 -7.62
N SER A 47 -0.10 -4.55 -7.63
CA SER A 47 -0.91 -3.39 -7.94
C SER A 47 -0.35 -2.69 -9.17
N THR A 48 -1.21 -2.18 -10.03
CA THR A 48 -0.83 -1.37 -11.19
C THR A 48 -1.51 -0.02 -11.13
N PHE A 49 -0.88 0.98 -11.74
CA PHE A 49 -1.38 2.36 -11.82
C PHE A 49 -0.74 3.03 -13.04
N ARG A 50 -1.29 4.16 -13.46
CA ARG A 50 -0.70 4.98 -14.53
C ARG A 50 0.73 5.38 -14.15
N ARG A 51 1.70 5.19 -15.05
CA ARG A 51 3.11 5.60 -14.85
C ARG A 51 3.21 7.04 -14.35
N VAL A 52 4.07 7.26 -13.36
CA VAL A 52 4.33 8.58 -12.77
C VAL A 52 5.82 8.86 -12.74
N GLU A 53 6.20 10.10 -13.04
CA GLU A 53 7.53 10.61 -12.69
C GLU A 53 7.44 11.26 -11.30
N THR A 54 8.20 10.75 -10.33
CA THR A 54 8.20 11.27 -8.97
C THR A 54 9.44 10.82 -8.22
N THR A 55 9.86 11.62 -7.24
CA THR A 55 10.96 11.26 -6.34
C THR A 55 10.48 10.57 -5.07
N ARG A 56 9.16 10.60 -4.78
CA ARG A 56 8.60 10.03 -3.56
C ARG A 56 7.22 9.45 -3.80
N LEU A 57 7.02 8.26 -3.24
CA LEU A 57 5.74 7.59 -3.12
C LEU A 57 5.34 7.52 -1.65
N ARG A 58 4.03 7.49 -1.41
CA ARG A 58 3.44 7.31 -0.07
C ARG A 58 2.22 6.42 -0.21
N ILE A 59 1.99 5.55 0.77
CA ILE A 59 0.68 4.92 0.92
C ILE A 59 -0.07 5.53 2.09
N GLU A 60 -1.40 5.56 1.97
CA GLU A 60 -2.30 5.77 3.09
C GLU A 60 -3.10 4.49 3.32
N VAL A 61 -3.18 4.05 4.57
CA VAL A 61 -3.81 2.79 4.96
C VAL A 61 -5.03 3.07 5.84
N GLN A 62 -6.15 2.44 5.51
CA GLN A 62 -7.31 2.37 6.40
C GLN A 62 -7.20 1.10 7.22
N LEU A 63 -6.98 1.26 8.53
CA LEU A 63 -6.87 0.13 9.45
C LEU A 63 -8.23 -0.52 9.70
N GLN A 64 -8.19 -1.79 10.08
CA GLN A 64 -9.36 -2.45 10.65
C GLN A 64 -9.64 -1.89 12.06
N PRO A 65 -10.91 -1.82 12.49
CA PRO A 65 -11.23 -1.37 13.85
C PRO A 65 -10.47 -2.16 14.92
N ASN A 66 -9.96 -1.46 15.92
CA ASN A 66 -9.24 -2.03 17.08
C ASN A 66 -7.88 -2.70 16.78
N TYR A 67 -7.38 -2.62 15.55
CA TYR A 67 -6.08 -3.19 15.18
C TYR A 67 -5.14 -2.14 14.60
N SER A 68 -3.85 -2.31 14.85
CA SER A 68 -2.78 -1.61 14.14
C SER A 68 -2.57 -2.21 12.75
N GLY A 69 -1.95 -1.45 11.84
CA GLY A 69 -1.58 -1.92 10.50
C GLY A 69 -0.13 -2.39 10.42
N SER A 70 0.15 -3.29 9.48
CA SER A 70 1.50 -3.86 9.32
C SER A 70 1.85 -4.16 7.87
N ILE A 71 2.99 -3.65 7.42
CA ILE A 71 3.60 -3.96 6.12
C ILE A 71 4.82 -4.85 6.40
N LEU A 72 4.94 -5.97 5.70
CA LEU A 72 6.18 -6.73 5.70
C LEU A 72 7.17 -6.11 4.72
N GLU A 73 6.73 -5.88 3.49
CA GLU A 73 7.57 -5.32 2.44
C GLU A 73 6.72 -4.69 1.33
N TRP A 74 7.27 -3.70 0.64
CA TRP A 74 6.76 -3.25 -0.65
C TRP A 74 7.89 -3.21 -1.68
N LYS A 75 7.53 -3.36 -2.94
CA LYS A 75 8.47 -3.31 -4.07
C LYS A 75 7.86 -2.41 -5.12
N ILE A 76 8.70 -1.58 -5.70
CA ILE A 76 8.37 -0.79 -6.90
C ILE A 76 9.05 -1.49 -8.06
N LEU A 77 8.28 -1.73 -9.12
CA LEU A 77 8.78 -2.29 -10.36
C LEU A 77 8.85 -1.12 -11.35
N GLU A 78 10.05 -0.87 -11.88
CA GLU A 78 10.25 0.09 -12.96
C GLU A 78 10.13 -0.68 -14.28
N GLU A 79 9.32 -0.17 -15.19
CA GLU A 79 9.25 -0.68 -16.56
C GLU A 79 10.27 0.12 -17.39
N GLU A 80 11.15 -0.62 -18.10
CA GLU A 80 12.17 -0.11 -19.02
C GLU A 80 11.55 0.60 -20.25
#